data_AF-A0A2S7QUE6-F1
#
_entry.id   AF-A0A2S7QUE6-F1
#
_cell.length_a   1.000
_cell.length_b   1.000
_cell.length_c   1.000
_cell.angle_alpha   90.00
_cell.angle_beta   90.00
_cell.angle_gamma   90.00
#
_symmetry.space_group_name_H-M   'P 1'
#
loop_
_entity.id
_entity.type
_entity.pdbx_description
1 polymer ?
#
loop_
_entity_poly.entity_id
_entity_poly.type
_entity_poly.pdbx_seq_one_letter_code
_entity_poly.pdbx_strand_id
1 'polypeptide(L)' 'MVSLKQAAGVVLFTALDPSLTEAAPAFIVENKVYTETKDYALNKETAEGLWKLSEELVGETFAI' A
#
# COMPACT_ATOMS: atom_id res chain seq x y z
N MET A 1 -13.85 11.44 -10.27
CA MET A 1 -13.57 12.09 -8.98
C MET A 1 -14.51 11.46 -7.96
N VAL A 2 -13.99 10.85 -6.89
CA VAL A 2 -14.81 10.26 -5.82
C VAL A 2 -15.10 11.28 -4.74
N SER A 3 -16.22 11.14 -4.03
CA SER A 3 -16.51 11.98 -2.86
C SER A 3 -15.62 11.62 -1.67
N LEU A 4 -15.45 12.56 -0.74
CA LEU A 4 -14.72 12.30 0.52
C LEU A 4 -15.29 11.11 1.29
N LYS A 5 -16.62 10.94 1.28
CA LYS A 5 -17.30 9.80 1.94
C LYS A 5 -16.93 8.47 1.30
N GLN A 6 -16.87 8.42 -0.03
CA GLN A 6 -16.45 7.21 -0.76
C GLN A 6 -14.99 6.89 -0.50
N ALA A 7 -14.10 7.89 -0.52
CA ALA A 7 -12.68 7.70 -0.21
C ALA A 7 -12.47 7.20 1.22
N ALA A 8 -13.15 7.80 2.21
CA ALA A 8 -13.12 7.34 3.59
C ALA A 8 -13.67 5.92 3.74
N GLY A 9 -14.70 5.56 2.95
CA GLY A 9 -15.24 4.21 2.90
C GLY A 9 -14.19 3.16 2.51
N VAL A 10 -13.33 3.45 1.53
CA VAL A 10 -12.24 2.54 1.14
C VAL A 10 -11.24 2.33 2.26
N VAL A 11 -10.85 3.41 2.96
CA VAL A 11 -9.92 3.31 4.10
C VAL A 11 -10.51 2.43 5.21
N LEU A 12 -11.78 2.64 5.56
CA LEU A 12 -12.46 1.85 6.58
C LEU A 12 -12.62 0.39 6.17
N PHE A 13 -13.01 0.14 4.91
CA PHE A 13 -13.13 -1.21 4.38
C PHE A 13 -11.78 -1.96 4.44
N THR A 14 -10.71 -1.34 3.94
CA THR A 14 -9.35 -1.91 3.97
C THR A 14 -8.86 -2.20 5.38
N ALA A 15 -9.11 -1.30 6.33
CA ALA A 15 -8.63 -1.44 7.70
C ALA A 15 -9.42 -2.45 8.54
N LEU A 16 -10.71 -2.68 8.22
CA LEU A 16 -11.63 -3.41 9.08
C LEU A 16 -12.12 -4.74 8.51
N ASP A 17 -11.98 -5.01 7.20
CA ASP A 17 -12.37 -6.28 6.60
C ASP A 17 -11.27 -7.34 6.79
N PRO A 18 -11.50 -8.41 7.57
CA PRO A 18 -10.49 -9.45 7.83
C PRO A 18 -10.03 -10.19 6.57
N SER A 19 -10.89 -10.28 5.53
CA SER A 19 -10.55 -10.97 4.28
C SER A 19 -9.39 -10.30 3.54
N LEU A 20 -9.15 -9.01 3.80
CA LEU A 20 -8.05 -8.26 3.20
C LEU A 20 -6.74 -8.43 3.98
N THR A 21 -6.82 -8.82 5.26
CA THR A 21 -5.62 -9.17 6.04
C THR A 21 -4.99 -10.44 5.48
N GLU A 22 -5.82 -11.44 5.11
CA GLU A 22 -5.36 -12.68 4.47
C GLU A 22 -4.79 -12.44 3.07
N ALA A 23 -5.28 -11.41 2.38
CA ALA A 23 -4.80 -11.01 1.06
C ALA A 23 -3.54 -10.13 1.10
N ALA A 24 -3.04 -9.75 2.29
CA ALA A 24 -1.91 -8.86 2.41
C ALA A 24 -0.59 -9.51 1.94
N PRO A 25 0.28 -8.77 1.23
CA PRO A 25 0.13 -7.38 0.79
C PRO A 25 -0.76 -7.25 -0.46
N ALA A 26 -1.71 -6.30 -0.45
CA ALA A 26 -2.65 -6.06 -1.56
C ALA A 26 -2.73 -4.57 -1.94
N PHE A 27 -2.88 -4.29 -3.24
CA PHE A 27 -3.23 -2.98 -3.76
C PHE A 27 -4.75 -2.88 -3.91
N ILE A 28 -5.39 -1.92 -3.26
CA ILE A 28 -6.86 -1.85 -3.17
C ILE A 28 -7.38 -0.59 -3.87
N VAL A 29 -8.33 -0.79 -4.79
CA VAL A 29 -9.01 0.27 -5.54
C VAL A 29 -10.52 0.01 -5.46
N GLU A 30 -11.30 1.02 -5.06
CA GLU A 30 -12.77 0.92 -4.97
C GLU A 30 -13.28 -0.33 -4.22
N ASN A 31 -12.65 -0.65 -3.08
CA ASN A 31 -12.97 -1.81 -2.22
C ASN A 31 -12.69 -3.18 -2.86
N LYS A 32 -11.76 -3.27 -3.83
CA LYS A 32 -11.35 -4.53 -4.45
C LYS A 32 -9.84 -4.64 -4.52
N VAL A 33 -9.33 -5.86 -4.42
CA VAL A 33 -7.93 -6.16 -4.73
C VAL A 33 -7.73 -5.95 -6.23
N TYR A 34 -6.78 -5.09 -6.56
CA TYR A 34 -6.48 -4.68 -7.93
C TYR A 34 -5.10 -5.22 -8.30
N THR A 35 -5.05 -6.05 -9.34
CA THR A 35 -3.82 -6.76 -9.76
C THR A 35 -3.04 -6.02 -10.85
N GLU A 36 -3.63 -4.97 -11.43
CA GLU A 36 -3.01 -4.17 -12.48
C GLU A 36 -2.32 -2.95 -11.86
N THR A 37 -1.02 -3.09 -11.62
CA THR A 37 -0.16 -1.98 -11.17
C THR A 37 0.77 -1.54 -12.28
N LYS A 38 1.40 -0.38 -12.12
CA LYS A 38 2.54 -0.02 -12.98
C LYS A 38 3.69 -0.98 -12.73
N ASP A 39 4.47 -1.31 -13.77
CA ASP A 39 5.56 -2.29 -13.68
C ASP A 39 6.57 -1.96 -12.57
N TYR A 40 6.85 -0.68 -12.37
CA TYR A 40 7.77 -0.22 -11.34
C TYR A 40 7.26 -0.44 -9.90
N ALA A 41 5.93 -0.56 -9.71
CA ALA A 41 5.35 -0.73 -8.38
C ALA A 41 5.61 -2.13 -7.80
N LEU A 42 5.94 -3.10 -8.66
CA LEU A 42 6.28 -4.47 -8.26
C LEU A 42 7.81 -4.73 -8.29
N ASN A 43 8.61 -3.69 -8.57
CA ASN A 43 10.06 -3.84 -8.64
C ASN A 43 10.68 -3.89 -7.24
N LYS A 44 11.10 -5.08 -6.82
CA LYS A 44 11.67 -5.32 -5.48
C LYS A 44 12.96 -4.54 -5.22
N GLU A 45 13.87 -4.48 -6.20
CA GLU A 45 15.15 -3.77 -6.05
C GLU A 45 14.93 -2.26 -5.83
N THR A 46 13.98 -1.68 -6.56
CA THR A 46 13.58 -0.28 -6.40
C THR A 46 12.96 -0.05 -5.02
N ALA A 47 12.10 -0.95 -4.55
CA ALA A 47 11.51 -0.86 -3.22
C ALA A 47 12.58 -0.92 -2.11
N GLU A 48 13.55 -1.82 -2.20
CA GLU A 48 14.67 -1.94 -1.26
C GLU A 48 15.59 -0.71 -1.28
N GLY A 49 15.88 -0.17 -2.48
CA GLY A 49 16.66 1.05 -2.64
C GLY A 49 15.94 2.27 -2.05
N LEU A 50 14.63 2.40 -2.29
CA LEU A 50 13.81 3.45 -1.72
C LEU A 50 13.71 3.36 -0.20
N TRP A 51 13.63 2.15 0.36
CA TRP A 51 13.62 1.96 1.81
C TRP A 51 14.90 2.49 2.46
N LYS A 52 16.07 2.05 1.96
CA LYS A 52 17.38 2.48 2.47
C LYS A 52 17.57 4.00 2.37
N LEU A 53 17.19 4.58 1.23
CA LEU A 53 17.25 6.03 1.05
C LEU A 53 16.32 6.74 2.05
N SER A 54 15.12 6.21 2.28
CA SER A 54 14.16 6.79 3.23
C SER A 54 14.72 6.79 4.65
N GLU A 55 15.32 5.67 5.09
CA GLU A 55 16.01 5.55 6.38
C GLU A 55 17.13 6.59 6.55
N GLU A 56 17.96 6.79 5.50
CA GLU A 56 19.00 7.83 5.50
C GLU A 56 18.40 9.23 5.65
N LEU A 57 17.31 9.53 4.94
CA LEU A 57 16.67 10.84 4.95
C LEU A 57 16.00 11.16 6.29
N VAL A 58 15.40 10.16 6.95
CA VAL A 58 14.76 10.35 8.26
C VAL A 58 15.70 10.14 9.45
N GLY A 59 16.88 9.54 9.23
CA GLY A 59 17.86 9.26 10.28
C GLY A 59 17.44 8.14 11.24
N GLU A 60 16.53 7.27 10.82
CA GLU A 60 15.98 6.15 11.59
C GLU A 60 16.07 4.86 10.78
N THR A 61 16.20 3.72 11.46
CA THR A 61 16.14 2.39 10.83
C THR A 61 14.93 1.62 11.36
N PHE A 62 14.31 0.84 10.49
CA PHE A 62 13.09 0.11 10.79
C PHE A 62 13.36 -1.39 10.67
N ALA A 63 13.09 -2.14 11.75
CA ALA A 63 13.13 -3.59 11.69
C ALA A 63 11.99 -4.09 10.79
N ILE A 64 12.33 -4.97 9.85
CA ILE A 64 11.37 -5.69 9.00
C ILE A 64 11.00 -7.00 9.69
#